data_AF-A0AAP0I4D7-F1
#
_entry.id   AF-A0AAP0I4D7-F1
#
_cell.length_a   1.000
_cell.length_b   1.000
_cell.length_c   1.000
_cell.angle_alpha   90.00
_cell.angle_beta   90.00
_cell.angle_gamma   90.00
#
_symmetry.space_group_name_H-M   'P 1'
#
loop_
_entity.id
_entity.type
_entity.pdbx_description
1 polymer ?
#
loop_
_entity_poly.entity_id
_entity_poly.type
_entity_poly.pdbx_seq_one_letter_code
_entity_poly.pdbx_strand_id
1 'polypeptide(L)'
;MAILPILQFEEKIVEIVEQNPVVVVIGETGSGKSTQLCQILHRKGFTKSGVVAVTQPRRVAAVSVARRVAQELGVRLGEEVGYGIRFEDRTSEKTRIKYLTDGVLLRESLSNPELNNYSVIILDEAHERSLNTDILLGLMKRLVKIRPSNLKVLVTSATLDGGKVSRFFSNCPVVTVPGKLFPVEILYSSESPKSYLESSLNTALDIHVREPEGDILIFVTGQDEIEKLVLKLEEKIQNLEEGSCMDAIVLPLHGYVIDSGYVKQRQYNPSTGMYSLDVVRISRVQADQRAGRAGRTRPGKCYRLYPSTIYWEELPEVTVPEIQRSSLAGSVLYLKSLDLLDVDILNFDFLDPPSRESLEDALKQLYLIDAIDENGSITQVGRTMGGNNKRHEKKRKHAPLELPDGSGLGDHIQLLQIYEHWDEAGYDSSWCMDHALQFHLGKLGSLEVQRSRGRKQSQQSYKNLRRALCVGFAGQLAERMIHHNGYRTIGFKPQLVQVHPSSVLKTDEDGRLPEFVVYHELVATTRPFMRNVCAIEQAWVMPILKKLNQLNVNKLSGGTNSAEIITNGQVTDLQNKDADTKAINDRDSKIQAARERYLARKTMK
;
A
#
# COMPACT_ATOMS: atom_id res chain seq x y z
N MET A 1 9.00 -19.97 31.85
CA MET A 1 8.31 -19.32 30.71
C MET A 1 7.07 -18.61 31.23
N ALA A 2 6.77 -17.40 30.77
CA ALA A 2 5.53 -16.73 31.14
C ALA A 2 4.32 -17.53 30.60
N ILE A 3 3.33 -17.80 31.45
CA ILE A 3 2.09 -18.47 31.03
C ILE A 3 1.27 -17.50 30.18
N LEU A 4 1.22 -17.74 28.87
CA LEU A 4 0.48 -16.93 27.92
C LEU A 4 -1.04 -17.18 28.04
N PRO A 5 -1.89 -16.13 27.99
CA PRO A 5 -3.35 -16.26 28.17
C PRO A 5 -4.01 -17.30 27.28
N ILE A 6 -3.62 -17.39 26.01
CA ILE A 6 -4.23 -18.29 25.03
C ILE A 6 -4.17 -19.77 25.42
N LEU A 7 -3.17 -20.18 26.21
CA LEU A 7 -3.01 -21.57 26.65
C LEU A 7 -4.14 -22.02 27.59
N GLN A 8 -4.75 -21.09 28.32
CA GLN A 8 -5.91 -21.39 29.19
C GLN A 8 -7.18 -21.72 28.38
N PHE A 9 -7.21 -21.33 27.11
CA PHE A 9 -8.32 -21.53 26.20
C PHE A 9 -8.04 -22.62 25.17
N GLU A 10 -6.95 -23.38 25.33
CA GLU A 10 -6.50 -24.39 24.35
C GLU A 10 -7.59 -25.40 24.01
N GLU A 11 -8.18 -26.09 25.00
CA GLU A 11 -9.21 -27.10 24.74
C GLU A 11 -10.46 -26.51 24.07
N LYS A 12 -10.90 -25.32 24.53
CA LYS A 12 -12.04 -24.61 23.92
C LYS A 12 -11.76 -24.21 22.47
N ILE A 13 -10.56 -23.73 22.16
CA ILE A 13 -10.17 -23.36 20.79
C ILE A 13 -10.19 -24.59 19.90
N VAL A 14 -9.61 -25.70 20.36
CA VAL A 14 -9.50 -26.94 19.59
C VAL A 14 -10.88 -27.51 19.28
N GLU A 15 -11.76 -27.61 20.28
CA GLU A 15 -13.14 -28.08 20.10
C GLU A 15 -13.89 -27.28 19.03
N ILE A 16 -13.80 -25.95 19.08
CA ILE A 16 -14.46 -25.06 18.12
C ILE A 16 -13.86 -25.21 16.72
N VAL A 17 -12.53 -25.33 16.60
CA VAL A 17 -11.84 -25.51 15.31
C VAL A 17 -12.16 -26.87 14.68
N GLU A 18 -12.31 -27.93 15.48
CA GLU A 18 -12.71 -29.24 14.98
C GLU A 18 -14.12 -29.22 14.37
N GLN A 19 -15.06 -28.57 15.06
CA GLN A 19 -16.48 -28.53 14.65
C GLN A 19 -16.79 -27.54 13.52
N ASN A 20 -15.91 -26.55 13.28
CA ASN A 20 -16.20 -25.46 12.36
C ASN A 20 -15.12 -25.32 11.29
N PRO A 21 -15.46 -25.06 10.02
CA PRO A 21 -14.47 -24.84 8.97
C PRO A 21 -13.78 -23.48 9.10
N VAL A 22 -14.46 -22.49 9.70
CA VAL A 22 -13.92 -21.15 9.95
C VAL A 22 -14.12 -20.78 11.41
N VAL A 23 -13.11 -20.16 12.03
CA VAL A 23 -13.18 -19.63 13.39
C VAL A 23 -12.51 -18.27 13.45
N VAL A 24 -13.14 -17.30 14.10
CA VAL A 24 -12.51 -16.01 14.42
C VAL A 24 -11.94 -16.08 15.83
N VAL A 25 -10.67 -15.72 16.00
CA VAL A 25 -10.00 -15.67 17.30
C VAL A 25 -9.58 -14.24 17.61
N ILE A 26 -10.26 -13.61 18.56
CA ILE A 26 -9.96 -12.27 19.05
C ILE A 26 -9.09 -12.38 20.29
N GLY A 27 -8.06 -11.56 20.39
CA GLY A 27 -7.36 -11.36 21.67
C GLY A 27 -6.28 -10.32 21.54
N GLU A 28 -5.94 -9.62 22.62
CA GLU A 28 -5.01 -8.50 22.59
C GLU A 28 -3.60 -8.89 22.13
N THR A 29 -2.77 -7.93 21.72
CA THR A 29 -1.37 -8.21 21.42
C THR A 29 -0.66 -8.72 22.68
N GLY A 30 0.11 -9.79 22.56
CA GLY A 30 0.77 -10.44 23.70
C GLY A 30 -0.02 -11.57 24.36
N SER A 31 -1.27 -11.80 23.95
CA SER A 31 -2.05 -12.96 24.42
C SER A 31 -1.51 -14.32 23.93
N GLY A 32 -0.65 -14.32 22.91
CA GLY A 32 0.00 -15.50 22.36
C GLY A 32 -0.59 -16.05 21.06
N LYS A 33 -1.53 -15.33 20.40
CA LYS A 33 -2.19 -15.77 19.15
C LYS A 33 -1.20 -16.25 18.08
N SER A 34 -0.28 -15.38 17.67
CA SER A 34 0.65 -15.64 16.57
C SER A 34 1.67 -16.75 16.85
N THR A 35 2.00 -16.97 18.13
CA THR A 35 3.01 -17.95 18.56
C THR A 35 2.41 -19.30 18.93
N GLN A 36 1.31 -19.32 19.68
CA GLN A 36 0.81 -20.55 20.32
C GLN A 36 -0.28 -21.25 19.51
N LEU A 37 -1.11 -20.52 18.75
CA LEU A 37 -2.26 -21.12 18.05
C LEU A 37 -1.83 -22.21 17.06
N CYS A 38 -0.78 -21.96 16.28
CA CYS A 38 -0.23 -22.95 15.36
C CYS A 38 0.39 -24.16 16.10
N GLN A 39 1.04 -23.94 17.25
CA GLN A 39 1.62 -25.01 18.07
C GLN A 39 0.53 -25.89 18.68
N ILE A 40 -0.57 -25.30 19.17
CA ILE A 40 -1.75 -26.01 19.66
C ILE A 40 -2.30 -26.93 18.56
N LEU A 41 -2.56 -26.38 17.37
CA LEU A 41 -3.09 -27.15 16.24
C LEU A 41 -2.11 -28.24 15.78
N HIS A 42 -0.81 -27.95 15.77
CA HIS A 42 0.21 -28.94 15.46
C HIS A 42 0.19 -30.12 16.46
N ARG A 43 0.17 -29.86 17.76
CA ARG A 43 0.09 -30.90 18.81
C ARG A 43 -1.18 -31.74 18.73
N LYS A 44 -2.31 -31.13 18.36
CA LYS A 44 -3.60 -31.83 18.19
C LYS A 44 -3.71 -32.56 16.84
N GLY A 45 -2.65 -32.54 16.02
CA GLY A 45 -2.52 -33.39 14.84
C GLY A 45 -3.04 -32.79 13.53
N PHE A 46 -3.38 -31.49 13.50
CA PHE A 46 -3.80 -30.82 12.27
C PHE A 46 -2.71 -30.80 11.18
N THR A 47 -1.45 -31.01 11.56
CA THR A 47 -0.33 -31.09 10.61
C THR A 47 -0.12 -32.49 10.00
N LYS A 48 -0.95 -33.47 10.33
CA LYS A 48 -0.85 -34.83 9.78
C LYS A 48 -1.36 -34.91 8.33
N SER A 49 -2.36 -34.11 7.99
CA SER A 49 -2.99 -34.06 6.66
C SER A 49 -2.49 -32.93 5.77
N GLY A 50 -1.64 -32.04 6.28
CA GLY A 50 -1.12 -30.89 5.56
C GLY A 50 -0.28 -29.98 6.44
N VAL A 51 0.17 -28.85 5.90
CA VAL A 51 0.92 -27.82 6.63
C VAL A 51 -0.06 -26.85 7.29
N VAL A 52 0.30 -26.32 8.47
CA VAL A 52 -0.37 -25.16 9.07
C VAL A 52 0.33 -23.90 8.56
N ALA A 53 -0.38 -23.12 7.75
CA ALA A 53 0.08 -21.81 7.27
C ALA A 53 -0.35 -20.71 8.25
N VAL A 54 0.55 -19.79 8.56
CA VAL A 54 0.25 -18.57 9.33
C VAL A 54 0.68 -17.36 8.53
N THR A 55 -0.27 -16.59 8.02
CA THR A 55 0.05 -15.38 7.29
C THR A 55 0.37 -14.24 8.23
N GLN A 56 1.25 -13.35 7.80
CA GLN A 56 1.61 -12.13 8.52
C GLN A 56 1.67 -10.98 7.50
N PRO A 57 1.08 -9.80 7.79
CA PRO A 57 1.15 -8.66 6.87
C PRO A 57 2.59 -8.15 6.71
N ARG A 58 3.47 -8.41 7.69
CA ARG A 58 4.83 -7.86 7.75
C ARG A 58 5.90 -8.95 7.65
N ARG A 59 6.88 -8.73 6.77
CA ARG A 59 8.04 -9.62 6.59
C ARG A 59 8.80 -9.89 7.89
N VAL A 60 9.08 -8.83 8.66
CA VAL A 60 9.84 -8.94 9.92
C VAL A 60 9.08 -9.79 10.93
N ALA A 61 7.75 -9.64 11.01
CA ALA A 61 6.90 -10.44 11.89
C ALA A 61 6.90 -11.92 11.48
N ALA A 62 6.75 -12.24 10.18
CA ALA A 62 6.82 -13.61 9.70
C ALA A 62 8.14 -14.30 10.11
N VAL A 63 9.27 -13.62 9.92
CA VAL A 63 10.60 -14.16 10.24
C VAL A 63 10.81 -14.29 11.75
N SER A 64 10.48 -13.25 12.52
CA SER A 64 10.75 -13.23 13.96
C SER A 64 9.87 -14.22 14.72
N VAL A 65 8.59 -14.33 14.35
CA VAL A 65 7.65 -15.27 14.96
C VAL A 65 8.02 -16.71 14.59
N ALA A 66 8.37 -16.99 13.33
CA ALA A 66 8.84 -18.32 12.93
C ALA A 66 10.08 -18.75 13.72
N ARG A 67 11.07 -17.85 13.85
CA ARG A 67 12.28 -18.10 14.65
C ARG A 67 11.93 -18.37 16.11
N ARG A 68 11.01 -17.60 16.68
CA ARG A 68 10.56 -17.77 18.06
C ARG A 68 9.87 -19.12 18.26
N VAL A 69 8.97 -19.52 17.37
CA VAL A 69 8.26 -20.81 17.47
C VAL A 69 9.21 -21.99 17.26
N ALA A 70 10.19 -21.88 16.35
CA ALA A 70 11.24 -22.88 16.20
C ALA A 70 12.02 -23.08 17.51
N GLN A 71 12.38 -21.99 18.20
CA GLN A 71 13.05 -22.03 19.50
C GLN A 71 12.16 -22.66 20.59
N GLU A 72 10.87 -22.32 20.64
CA GLU A 72 9.94 -22.87 21.62
C GLU A 72 9.71 -24.38 21.45
N LEU A 73 9.70 -24.87 20.20
CA LEU A 73 9.58 -26.30 19.89
C LEU A 73 10.93 -27.05 19.95
N GLY A 74 12.06 -26.35 20.16
CA GLY A 74 13.39 -26.97 20.18
C GLY A 74 13.85 -27.50 18.82
N VAL A 75 13.35 -26.93 17.72
CA VAL A 75 13.66 -27.36 16.34
C VAL A 75 14.52 -26.34 15.61
N ARG A 76 15.22 -26.80 14.57
CA ARG A 76 15.98 -25.91 13.70
C ARG A 76 15.03 -25.17 12.74
N LEU A 77 15.14 -23.84 12.70
CA LEU A 77 14.42 -23.02 11.73
C LEU A 77 14.74 -23.43 10.29
N GLY A 78 13.71 -23.70 9.50
CA GLY A 78 13.79 -24.26 8.14
C GLY A 78 13.50 -25.76 8.08
N GLU A 79 13.47 -26.47 9.20
CA GLU A 79 13.01 -27.86 9.28
C GLU A 79 11.51 -27.90 9.57
N GLU A 80 11.08 -28.28 10.77
CA GLU A 80 9.67 -28.44 11.12
C GLU A 80 8.90 -27.10 11.17
N VAL A 81 9.58 -26.02 11.54
CA VAL A 81 9.08 -24.64 11.46
C VAL A 81 9.88 -23.88 10.43
N GLY A 82 9.21 -23.23 9.48
CA GLY A 82 9.86 -22.46 8.42
C GLY A 82 9.12 -21.16 8.10
N TYR A 83 9.70 -20.35 7.21
CA TYR A 83 9.02 -19.17 6.70
C TYR A 83 9.20 -18.92 5.20
N GLY A 84 8.22 -18.25 4.58
CA GLY A 84 8.26 -17.79 3.21
C GLY A 84 7.96 -16.31 3.10
N ILE A 85 8.92 -15.51 2.65
CA ILE A 85 8.75 -14.08 2.36
C ILE A 85 9.20 -13.78 0.93
N ARG A 86 8.90 -12.58 0.42
CA ARG A 86 9.35 -12.20 -0.92
C ARG A 86 10.88 -12.27 -1.01
N PHE A 87 11.38 -13.04 -2.00
CA PHE A 87 12.79 -13.30 -2.29
C PHE A 87 13.53 -14.21 -1.30
N GLU A 88 12.84 -14.78 -0.32
CA GLU A 88 13.48 -15.66 0.65
C GLU A 88 12.49 -16.72 1.15
N ASP A 89 12.83 -17.99 0.93
CA ASP A 89 12.08 -19.14 1.41
C ASP A 89 13.01 -20.01 2.25
N ARG A 90 12.62 -20.21 3.51
CA ARG A 90 13.33 -21.00 4.52
C ARG A 90 12.39 -22.09 5.01
N THR A 91 12.04 -22.98 4.10
CA THR A 91 11.22 -24.17 4.35
C THR A 91 11.90 -25.41 3.77
N SER A 92 11.42 -26.58 4.16
CA SER A 92 11.84 -27.88 3.63
C SER A 92 10.66 -28.84 3.58
N GLU A 93 10.86 -30.04 3.05
CA GLU A 93 9.83 -31.10 3.05
C GLU A 93 9.40 -31.52 4.48
N LYS A 94 10.23 -31.23 5.49
CA LYS A 94 9.91 -31.46 6.90
C LYS A 94 8.99 -30.39 7.49
N THR A 95 8.79 -29.25 6.84
CA THR A 95 8.04 -28.12 7.39
C THR A 95 6.58 -28.49 7.62
N ARG A 96 6.13 -28.34 8.87
CA ARG A 96 4.75 -28.57 9.33
C ARG A 96 4.04 -27.28 9.74
N ILE A 97 4.80 -26.29 10.21
CA ILE A 97 4.31 -24.94 10.50
C ILE A 97 5.06 -23.95 9.61
N LYS A 98 4.34 -23.23 8.77
CA LYS A 98 4.91 -22.25 7.83
C LYS A 98 4.36 -20.86 8.10
N TYR A 99 5.23 -19.95 8.49
CA TYR A 99 4.91 -18.52 8.55
C TYR A 99 5.19 -17.89 7.19
N LEU A 100 4.28 -17.10 6.66
CA LEU A 100 4.50 -16.46 5.37
C LEU A 100 3.85 -15.10 5.30
N THR A 101 4.34 -14.24 4.41
CA THR A 101 3.60 -13.00 4.15
C THR A 101 2.34 -13.28 3.34
N ASP A 102 1.30 -12.49 3.53
CA ASP A 102 0.02 -12.59 2.79
C ASP A 102 0.25 -12.70 1.27
N GLY A 103 1.11 -11.82 0.72
CA GLY A 103 1.45 -11.82 -0.70
C GLY A 103 2.21 -13.06 -1.19
N VAL A 104 2.89 -13.81 -0.30
CA VAL A 104 3.51 -15.10 -0.67
C VAL A 104 2.44 -16.19 -0.72
N LEU A 105 1.47 -16.20 0.20
CA LEU A 105 0.36 -17.15 0.12
C LEU A 105 -0.48 -16.93 -1.15
N LEU A 106 -0.78 -15.66 -1.48
CA LEU A 106 -1.43 -15.30 -2.74
C LEU A 106 -0.65 -15.83 -3.95
N ARG A 107 0.67 -15.62 -3.98
CA ARG A 107 1.51 -16.15 -5.07
C ARG A 107 1.45 -17.66 -5.17
N GLU A 108 1.47 -18.37 -4.05
CA GLU A 108 1.36 -19.84 -4.06
C GLU A 108 0.02 -20.30 -4.65
N SER A 109 -1.08 -19.59 -4.39
CA SER A 109 -2.37 -19.90 -5.00
C SER A 109 -2.44 -19.68 -6.52
N LEU A 110 -1.53 -18.92 -7.13
CA LEU A 110 -1.45 -18.88 -8.61
C LEU A 110 -1.05 -20.24 -9.20
N SER A 111 -0.16 -20.95 -8.52
CA SER A 111 0.30 -22.29 -8.94
C SER A 111 -0.54 -23.43 -8.37
N ASN A 112 -1.19 -23.20 -7.24
CA ASN A 112 -2.02 -24.18 -6.54
C ASN A 112 -3.30 -23.49 -6.03
N PRO A 113 -4.28 -23.22 -6.90
CA PRO A 113 -5.47 -22.45 -6.53
C PRO A 113 -6.28 -23.04 -5.38
N GLU A 114 -6.23 -24.35 -5.19
CA GLU A 114 -6.92 -25.06 -4.10
C GLU A 114 -6.11 -25.08 -2.79
N LEU A 115 -4.83 -24.66 -2.83
CA LEU A 115 -3.92 -24.65 -1.68
C LEU A 115 -3.83 -26.01 -0.96
N ASN A 116 -3.80 -27.10 -1.73
CA ASN A 116 -3.90 -28.48 -1.24
C ASN A 116 -2.79 -28.93 -0.27
N ASN A 117 -1.69 -28.18 -0.20
CA ASN A 117 -0.60 -28.45 0.74
C ASN A 117 -0.96 -28.05 2.18
N TYR A 118 -1.99 -27.23 2.38
CA TYR A 118 -2.38 -26.69 3.67
C TYR A 118 -3.65 -27.37 4.19
N SER A 119 -3.61 -27.79 5.45
CA SER A 119 -4.77 -28.30 6.21
C SER A 119 -5.41 -27.21 7.07
N VAL A 120 -4.60 -26.21 7.48
CA VAL A 120 -5.04 -25.04 8.23
C VAL A 120 -4.39 -23.80 7.65
N ILE A 121 -5.16 -22.74 7.45
CA ILE A 121 -4.66 -21.41 7.11
C ILE A 121 -5.11 -20.43 8.22
N ILE A 122 -4.14 -19.82 8.89
CA ILE A 122 -4.35 -18.77 9.89
C ILE A 122 -4.05 -17.43 9.22
N LEU A 123 -5.06 -16.58 9.07
CA LEU A 123 -4.92 -15.19 8.63
C LEU A 123 -4.70 -14.31 9.85
N ASP A 124 -3.43 -14.00 10.15
CA ASP A 124 -3.06 -13.27 11.36
C ASP A 124 -2.99 -11.75 11.18
N GLU A 125 -3.17 -11.03 12.30
CA GLU A 125 -3.22 -9.57 12.36
C GLU A 125 -4.24 -8.99 11.35
N ALA A 126 -5.39 -9.67 11.17
CA ALA A 126 -6.40 -9.30 10.17
C ALA A 126 -6.99 -7.89 10.38
N HIS A 127 -6.81 -7.30 11.56
CA HIS A 127 -7.17 -5.91 11.85
C HIS A 127 -6.28 -4.87 11.15
N GLU A 128 -5.11 -5.24 10.60
CA GLU A 128 -4.31 -4.34 9.76
C GLU A 128 -5.03 -4.02 8.43
N ARG A 129 -5.99 -4.87 8.01
CA ARG A 129 -6.86 -4.67 6.82
C ARG A 129 -6.08 -4.28 5.56
N SER A 130 -4.99 -5.01 5.32
CA SER A 130 -4.17 -4.85 4.11
C SER A 130 -4.91 -5.38 2.88
N LEU A 131 -4.56 -4.86 1.71
CA LEU A 131 -5.15 -5.27 0.44
C LEU A 131 -5.00 -6.79 0.22
N ASN A 132 -3.82 -7.35 0.52
CA ASN A 132 -3.57 -8.78 0.34
C ASN A 132 -4.40 -9.64 1.31
N THR A 133 -4.56 -9.20 2.56
CA THR A 133 -5.38 -9.89 3.55
C THR A 133 -6.85 -9.94 3.11
N ASP A 134 -7.39 -8.82 2.60
CA ASP A 134 -8.78 -8.75 2.12
C ASP A 134 -9.02 -9.65 0.89
N ILE A 135 -8.04 -9.73 -0.03
CA ILE A 135 -8.10 -10.69 -1.15
C ILE A 135 -8.06 -12.15 -0.64
N LEU A 136 -7.18 -12.45 0.32
CA LEU A 136 -7.12 -13.77 0.94
C LEU A 136 -8.43 -14.14 1.62
N LEU A 137 -9.10 -13.22 2.32
CA LEU A 137 -10.39 -13.48 2.96
C LEU A 137 -11.45 -13.93 1.95
N GLY A 138 -11.56 -13.24 0.80
CA GLY A 138 -12.45 -13.64 -0.28
C GLY A 138 -12.11 -15.01 -0.88
N LEU A 139 -10.82 -15.27 -1.12
CA LEU A 139 -10.35 -16.58 -1.60
C LEU A 139 -10.60 -17.69 -0.58
N MET A 140 -10.40 -17.44 0.71
CA MET A 140 -10.65 -18.41 1.77
C MET A 140 -12.14 -18.74 1.86
N LYS A 141 -13.03 -17.75 1.70
CA LYS A 141 -14.49 -17.98 1.67
C LYS A 141 -14.89 -18.91 0.53
N ARG A 142 -14.24 -18.79 -0.63
CA ARG A 142 -14.39 -19.71 -1.75
C ARG A 142 -13.81 -21.10 -1.42
N LEU A 143 -12.57 -21.17 -0.93
CA LEU A 143 -11.90 -22.44 -0.66
C LEU A 143 -12.57 -23.28 0.41
N VAL A 144 -13.14 -22.66 1.44
CA VAL A 144 -13.90 -23.36 2.48
C VAL A 144 -15.14 -24.05 1.90
N LYS A 145 -15.78 -23.47 0.87
CA LYS A 145 -16.90 -24.13 0.16
C LYS A 145 -16.45 -25.34 -0.66
N ILE A 146 -15.23 -25.31 -1.19
CA ILE A 146 -14.66 -26.37 -2.04
C ILE A 146 -14.04 -27.49 -1.18
N ARG A 147 -13.45 -27.14 -0.04
CA ARG A 147 -12.74 -28.07 0.87
C ARG A 147 -13.33 -28.09 2.30
N PRO A 148 -14.66 -28.24 2.48
CA PRO A 148 -15.32 -28.04 3.78
C PRO A 148 -14.87 -29.04 4.87
N SER A 149 -14.46 -30.25 4.50
CA SER A 149 -14.01 -31.28 5.43
C SER A 149 -12.49 -31.27 5.69
N ASN A 150 -11.70 -30.66 4.80
CA ASN A 150 -10.25 -30.84 4.73
C ASN A 150 -9.44 -29.55 4.90
N LEU A 151 -10.11 -28.39 5.02
CA LEU A 151 -9.47 -27.10 5.25
C LEU A 151 -10.11 -26.41 6.46
N LYS A 152 -9.27 -25.96 7.39
CA LYS A 152 -9.67 -25.05 8.47
C LYS A 152 -9.09 -23.67 8.22
N VAL A 153 -9.91 -22.63 8.42
CA VAL A 153 -9.47 -21.23 8.32
C VAL A 153 -9.67 -20.56 9.67
N LEU A 154 -8.60 -19.99 10.22
CA LEU A 154 -8.69 -19.18 11.42
C LEU A 154 -8.35 -17.74 11.07
N VAL A 155 -9.17 -16.80 11.52
CA VAL A 155 -8.89 -15.36 11.35
C VAL A 155 -8.58 -14.79 12.73
N THR A 156 -7.33 -14.38 12.94
CA THR A 156 -6.92 -13.80 14.23
C THR A 156 -6.87 -12.28 14.17
N SER A 157 -7.41 -11.64 15.20
CA SER A 157 -7.46 -10.18 15.32
C SER A 157 -7.14 -9.73 16.73
N ALA A 158 -6.55 -8.54 16.86
CA ALA A 158 -6.34 -7.89 18.16
C ALA A 158 -7.58 -7.14 18.66
N THR A 159 -8.59 -6.95 17.81
CA THR A 159 -9.67 -5.97 18.02
C THR A 159 -11.04 -6.61 17.79
N LEU A 160 -12.09 -5.93 18.26
CA LEU A 160 -13.47 -6.41 18.32
C LEU A 160 -14.21 -6.55 16.97
N ASP A 161 -13.58 -6.29 15.82
CA ASP A 161 -14.21 -6.43 14.48
C ASP A 161 -14.47 -7.90 14.06
N GLY A 162 -14.31 -8.86 14.99
CA GLY A 162 -14.60 -10.27 14.71
C GLY A 162 -16.06 -10.54 14.37
N GLY A 163 -17.00 -9.69 14.78
CA GLY A 163 -18.41 -9.81 14.40
C GLY A 163 -18.66 -9.55 12.90
N LYS A 164 -17.87 -8.70 12.25
CA LYS A 164 -17.95 -8.49 10.80
C LYS A 164 -17.39 -9.66 10.03
N VAL A 165 -16.21 -10.14 10.43
CA VAL A 165 -15.57 -11.33 9.85
C VAL A 165 -16.46 -12.56 10.02
N SER A 166 -17.06 -12.74 11.20
CA SER A 166 -18.01 -13.82 11.48
C SER A 166 -19.17 -13.81 10.50
N ARG A 167 -19.85 -12.67 10.33
CA ARG A 167 -20.95 -12.51 9.35
C ARG A 167 -20.52 -12.82 7.92
N PHE A 168 -19.33 -12.35 7.52
CA PHE A 168 -18.78 -12.62 6.20
C PHE A 168 -18.58 -14.12 5.92
N PHE A 169 -18.18 -14.89 6.94
CA PHE A 169 -18.07 -16.34 6.90
C PHE A 169 -19.33 -17.05 7.47
N SER A 170 -20.52 -16.56 7.12
CA SER A 170 -21.80 -17.21 7.46
C SER A 170 -22.04 -17.38 8.96
N ASN A 171 -21.73 -16.35 9.75
CA ASN A 171 -21.85 -16.31 11.21
C ASN A 171 -20.99 -17.38 11.91
N CYS A 172 -19.74 -17.57 11.46
CA CYS A 172 -18.84 -18.52 12.08
C CYS A 172 -18.50 -18.15 13.54
N PRO A 173 -18.11 -19.12 14.39
CA PRO A 173 -17.85 -18.85 15.81
C PRO A 173 -16.72 -17.85 16.06
N VAL A 174 -16.89 -17.07 17.12
CA VAL A 174 -15.90 -16.10 17.61
C VAL A 174 -15.41 -16.53 18.99
N VAL A 175 -14.10 -16.69 19.14
CA VAL A 175 -13.44 -17.00 20.41
C VAL A 175 -12.66 -15.80 20.87
N THR A 176 -12.97 -15.30 22.07
CA THR A 176 -12.24 -14.18 22.68
C THR A 176 -11.29 -14.69 23.75
N VAL A 177 -10.01 -14.35 23.60
CA VAL A 177 -8.94 -14.60 24.55
C VAL A 177 -8.62 -13.26 25.25
N PRO A 178 -8.90 -13.15 26.56
CA PRO A 178 -8.57 -11.94 27.31
C PRO A 178 -7.06 -11.69 27.32
N GLY A 179 -6.66 -10.43 27.27
CA GLY A 179 -5.26 -10.05 27.41
C GLY A 179 -4.79 -10.03 28.87
N LYS A 180 -3.48 -9.83 29.04
CA LYS A 180 -2.81 -9.57 30.33
C LYS A 180 -2.18 -8.17 30.31
N LEU A 181 -2.89 -7.18 29.76
CA LEU A 181 -2.40 -5.81 29.83
C LEU A 181 -2.57 -5.30 31.25
N PHE A 182 -1.52 -4.64 31.75
CA PHE A 182 -1.61 -3.83 32.95
C PHE A 182 -2.48 -2.59 32.64
N PRO A 183 -3.17 -2.03 33.66
CA PRO A 183 -4.02 -0.86 33.46
C PRO A 183 -3.21 0.30 32.87
N VAL A 184 -3.80 0.98 31.89
CA VAL A 184 -3.24 2.20 31.28
C VAL A 184 -4.16 3.36 31.61
N GLU A 185 -3.63 4.36 32.30
CA GLU A 185 -4.33 5.62 32.53
C GLU A 185 -4.33 6.44 31.23
N ILE A 186 -5.52 6.88 30.79
CA ILE A 186 -5.69 7.67 29.57
C ILE A 186 -5.89 9.13 29.95
N LEU A 187 -4.96 9.99 29.56
CA LEU A 187 -5.04 11.43 29.75
C LEU A 187 -5.33 12.11 28.41
N TYR A 188 -6.24 13.08 28.41
CA TYR A 188 -6.60 13.88 27.24
C TYR A 188 -6.18 15.34 27.45
N SER A 189 -5.68 15.97 26.39
CA SER A 189 -5.50 17.43 26.38
C SER A 189 -6.84 18.15 26.52
N SER A 190 -6.87 19.30 27.19
CA SER A 190 -8.07 20.16 27.27
C SER A 190 -8.43 20.80 25.93
N GLU A 191 -7.43 21.06 25.09
CA GLU A 191 -7.59 21.71 23.79
C GLU A 191 -6.87 20.94 22.68
N SER A 192 -7.27 21.19 21.43
CA SER A 192 -6.54 20.67 20.27
C SER A 192 -5.25 21.46 20.04
N PRO A 193 -4.11 20.78 19.83
CA PRO A 193 -2.83 21.44 19.66
C PRO A 193 -2.78 22.15 18.31
N LYS A 194 -2.23 23.38 18.30
CA LYS A 194 -1.91 24.09 17.05
C LYS A 194 -0.84 23.36 16.24
N SER A 195 0.12 22.73 16.94
CA SER A 195 1.16 21.87 16.37
C SER A 195 1.30 20.64 17.23
N TYR A 196 0.89 19.47 16.73
CA TYR A 196 1.03 18.22 17.47
C TYR A 196 2.50 17.85 17.70
N LEU A 197 3.43 18.31 16.85
CA LEU A 197 4.86 18.03 17.00
C LEU A 197 5.46 18.80 18.19
N GLU A 198 5.14 20.10 18.30
CA GLU A 198 5.56 20.92 19.45
C GLU A 198 4.89 20.47 20.75
N SER A 199 3.59 20.13 20.70
CA SER A 199 2.91 19.57 21.86
C SER A 199 3.50 18.22 22.27
N SER A 200 3.88 17.36 21.32
CA SER A 200 4.57 16.10 21.63
C SER A 200 5.91 16.32 22.32
N LEU A 201 6.70 17.28 21.82
CA LEU A 201 7.98 17.67 22.42
C LEU A 201 7.80 18.15 23.87
N ASN A 202 6.87 19.08 24.10
CA ASN A 202 6.65 19.65 25.43
C ASN A 202 6.09 18.60 26.40
N THR A 203 5.13 17.77 25.97
CA THR A 203 4.60 16.69 26.80
C THR A 203 5.67 15.65 27.14
N ALA A 204 6.57 15.31 26.21
CA ALA A 204 7.67 14.39 26.50
C ALA A 204 8.62 14.95 27.57
N LEU A 205 8.95 16.24 27.50
CA LEU A 205 9.78 16.91 28.51
C LEU A 205 9.07 17.01 29.86
N ASP A 206 7.79 17.36 29.88
CA ASP A 206 7.00 17.38 31.11
C ASP A 206 6.97 16.01 31.79
N ILE A 207 6.77 14.93 31.01
CA ILE A 207 6.82 13.55 31.51
C ILE A 207 8.23 13.26 32.04
N HIS A 208 9.27 13.54 31.27
CA HIS A 208 10.64 13.24 31.65
C HIS A 208 11.07 13.90 32.97
N VAL A 209 10.60 15.14 33.20
CA VAL A 209 10.93 15.91 34.41
C VAL A 209 10.05 15.51 35.61
N ARG A 210 8.77 15.17 35.40
CA ARG A 210 7.78 15.05 36.49
C ARG A 210 7.36 13.63 36.83
N GLU A 211 7.48 12.69 35.89
CA GLU A 211 7.07 11.30 36.08
C GLU A 211 8.27 10.43 36.52
N PRO A 212 8.02 9.32 37.24
CA PRO A 212 9.08 8.40 37.64
C PRO A 212 9.69 7.64 36.45
N GLU A 213 10.82 6.97 36.70
CA GLU A 213 11.63 6.27 35.69
C GLU A 213 10.82 5.39 34.72
N GLY A 214 11.07 5.58 33.40
CA GLY A 214 10.77 4.63 32.32
C GLY A 214 10.86 5.24 30.91
N ASP A 215 10.62 4.40 29.90
CA ASP A 215 10.86 4.72 28.48
C ASP A 215 9.71 5.49 27.80
N ILE A 216 9.97 6.54 26.97
CA ILE A 216 8.96 7.35 26.22
C ILE A 216 8.95 7.13 24.67
N LEU A 217 7.74 7.10 24.07
CA LEU A 217 7.30 6.60 22.76
C LEU A 217 6.27 7.55 22.23
N ILE A 218 6.71 8.22 21.20
CA ILE A 218 5.95 9.28 20.60
C ILE A 218 5.48 8.80 19.24
N PHE A 219 4.17 8.82 19.01
CA PHE A 219 3.60 8.53 17.70
C PHE A 219 3.54 9.83 16.87
N VAL A 220 4.48 9.96 15.92
CA VAL A 220 4.50 11.02 14.89
C VAL A 220 4.34 10.42 13.48
N THR A 221 4.17 11.26 12.46
CA THR A 221 3.59 10.79 11.20
C THR A 221 4.60 10.43 10.11
N GLY A 222 5.89 10.78 10.25
CA GLY A 222 6.92 10.37 9.28
C GLY A 222 8.35 10.66 9.70
N GLN A 223 9.30 10.20 8.89
CA GLN A 223 10.74 10.26 9.18
C GLN A 223 11.25 11.67 9.45
N ASP A 224 10.97 12.65 8.58
CA ASP A 224 11.40 14.04 8.78
C ASP A 224 10.90 14.64 10.10
N GLU A 225 9.70 14.26 10.55
CA GLU A 225 9.14 14.70 11.84
C GLU A 225 9.84 14.00 13.01
N ILE A 226 10.16 12.71 12.87
CA ILE A 226 10.95 11.96 13.86
C ILE A 226 12.31 12.62 14.02
N GLU A 227 13.05 12.85 12.94
CA GLU A 227 14.39 13.45 12.97
C GLU A 227 14.37 14.84 13.60
N LYS A 228 13.41 15.70 13.20
CA LYS A 228 13.22 17.03 13.82
C LYS A 228 12.90 16.95 15.31
N LEU A 229 12.06 15.99 15.72
CA LEU A 229 11.69 15.82 17.12
C LEU A 229 12.85 15.30 17.96
N VAL A 230 13.63 14.34 17.42
CA VAL A 230 14.84 13.82 18.07
C VAL A 230 15.83 14.95 18.32
N LEU A 231 16.19 15.72 17.29
CA LEU A 231 17.11 16.85 17.41
C LEU A 231 16.65 17.85 18.47
N LYS A 232 15.36 18.22 18.46
CA LYS A 232 14.79 19.16 19.44
C LYS A 232 14.73 18.60 20.85
N LEU A 233 14.47 17.31 21.01
CA LEU A 233 14.47 16.64 22.32
C LEU A 233 15.88 16.64 22.90
N GLU A 234 16.87 16.22 22.11
CA GLU A 234 18.28 16.20 22.52
C GLU A 234 18.76 17.60 22.90
N GLU A 235 18.48 18.62 22.08
CA GLU A 235 18.80 20.01 22.37
C GLU A 235 18.16 20.48 23.68
N LYS A 236 16.87 20.20 23.90
CA LYS A 236 16.18 20.64 25.12
C LYS A 236 16.64 19.89 26.36
N ILE A 237 16.89 18.59 26.28
CA ILE A 237 17.40 17.77 27.39
C ILE A 237 18.80 18.24 27.80
N GLN A 238 19.69 18.54 26.83
CA GLN A 238 21.03 19.06 27.10
C GLN A 238 21.02 20.44 27.79
N ASN A 239 19.95 21.21 27.62
CA ASN A 239 19.77 22.53 28.24
C ASN A 239 19.03 22.48 29.59
N LEU A 240 18.65 21.30 30.09
CA LEU A 240 18.07 21.17 31.44
C LEU A 240 19.16 21.37 32.50
N GLU A 241 18.77 21.91 33.66
CA GLU A 241 19.70 22.13 34.77
C GLU A 241 20.29 20.80 35.26
N GLU A 242 21.61 20.76 35.45
CA GLU A 242 22.31 19.55 35.88
C GLU A 242 21.78 19.06 37.24
N GLY A 243 21.35 17.79 37.31
CA GLY A 243 20.73 17.20 38.50
C GLY A 243 19.23 17.46 38.67
N SER A 244 18.57 18.16 37.73
CA SER A 244 17.12 18.40 37.78
C SER A 244 16.27 17.19 37.41
N CYS A 245 16.79 16.27 36.61
CA CYS A 245 16.16 15.01 36.23
C CYS A 245 17.21 13.95 35.86
N MET A 246 16.77 12.71 35.58
CA MET A 246 17.64 11.64 35.10
C MET A 246 18.12 11.91 33.66
N ASP A 247 19.25 11.34 33.27
CA ASP A 247 19.69 11.39 31.86
C ASP A 247 18.67 10.67 30.96
N ALA A 248 18.48 11.19 29.75
CA ALA A 248 17.65 10.57 28.73
C ALA A 248 18.44 10.24 27.46
N ILE A 249 18.22 9.03 26.94
CA ILE A 249 18.72 8.61 25.64
C ILE A 249 17.56 8.68 24.65
N VAL A 250 17.64 9.58 23.68
CA VAL A 250 16.62 9.73 22.64
C VAL A 250 16.89 8.73 21.53
N LEU A 251 16.15 7.62 21.54
CA LEU A 251 16.22 6.62 20.48
C LEU A 251 15.00 6.74 19.57
N PRO A 252 15.17 6.67 18.24
CA PRO A 252 14.04 6.58 17.33
C PRO A 252 13.40 5.18 17.43
N LEU A 253 12.66 4.90 18.52
CA LEU A 253 12.10 3.58 18.91
C LEU A 253 10.99 3.71 20.00
N HIS A 254 10.51 2.61 20.60
CA HIS A 254 9.16 2.51 21.21
C HIS A 254 9.03 2.00 22.70
N GLY A 255 8.60 2.83 23.69
CA GLY A 255 7.86 2.56 24.99
C GLY A 255 7.32 3.87 25.68
N TYR A 256 6.30 3.97 26.57
CA TYR A 256 5.39 5.13 27.02
C TYR A 256 4.76 6.04 25.97
N VAL A 257 3.44 6.18 25.93
CA VAL A 257 2.76 6.61 24.71
C VAL A 257 2.33 8.07 24.73
N ILE A 258 2.90 8.88 23.83
CA ILE A 258 2.33 10.15 23.38
C ILE A 258 1.62 9.89 22.05
N ASP A 259 0.30 10.09 22.04
CA ASP A 259 -0.53 9.88 20.86
C ASP A 259 -0.97 11.21 20.25
N SER A 260 -0.36 11.57 19.12
CA SER A 260 -0.75 12.75 18.34
C SER A 260 -2.14 12.64 17.73
N GLY A 261 -2.68 11.41 17.58
CA GLY A 261 -3.98 11.18 16.93
C GLY A 261 -3.93 11.19 15.40
N TYR A 262 -2.74 11.21 14.79
CA TYR A 262 -2.58 11.27 13.33
C TYR A 262 -1.73 10.12 12.77
N VAL A 263 -1.91 9.87 11.46
CA VAL A 263 -1.10 8.94 10.66
C VAL A 263 -0.99 9.43 9.22
N LYS A 264 0.16 9.24 8.56
CA LYS A 264 0.28 9.42 7.11
C LYS A 264 -0.30 8.21 6.41
N GLN A 265 -1.25 8.44 5.51
CA GLN A 265 -1.98 7.39 4.84
C GLN A 265 -2.04 7.68 3.34
N ARG A 266 -1.64 6.69 2.53
CA ARG A 266 -1.77 6.77 1.08
C ARG A 266 -3.24 6.64 0.70
N GLN A 267 -3.70 7.52 -0.18
CA GLN A 267 -5.01 7.44 -0.81
C GLN A 267 -4.85 7.40 -2.33
N TYR A 268 -5.79 6.73 -2.98
CA TYR A 268 -5.89 6.65 -4.43
C TYR A 268 -7.25 7.15 -4.86
N ASN A 269 -7.25 8.07 -5.81
CA ASN A 269 -8.48 8.57 -6.41
C ASN A 269 -8.65 7.93 -7.80
N PRO A 270 -9.57 6.97 -7.98
CA PRO A 270 -9.75 6.26 -9.26
C PRO A 270 -10.24 7.17 -10.38
N SER A 271 -10.90 8.29 -10.05
CA SER A 271 -11.35 9.23 -11.07
C SER A 271 -10.16 9.98 -11.72
N THR A 272 -9.13 10.30 -10.94
CA THR A 272 -7.99 11.09 -11.42
C THR A 272 -6.73 10.24 -11.65
N GLY A 273 -6.71 8.99 -11.20
CA GLY A 273 -5.54 8.13 -11.19
C GLY A 273 -4.42 8.63 -10.27
N MET A 274 -4.71 9.60 -9.39
CA MET A 274 -3.72 10.24 -8.54
C MET A 274 -3.57 9.53 -7.20
N TYR A 275 -2.34 9.50 -6.70
CA TYR A 275 -2.06 9.16 -5.32
C TYR A 275 -1.85 10.45 -4.51
N SER A 276 -2.42 10.49 -3.32
CA SER A 276 -2.07 11.46 -2.29
C SER A 276 -1.52 10.73 -1.08
N LEU A 277 -0.67 11.43 -0.32
CA LEU A 277 -0.22 10.98 0.99
C LEU A 277 -0.74 11.98 2.02
N ASP A 278 -1.88 11.64 2.60
CA ASP A 278 -2.62 12.56 3.46
C ASP A 278 -2.30 12.26 4.92
N VAL A 279 -2.12 13.32 5.71
CA VAL A 279 -2.09 13.20 7.17
C VAL A 279 -3.54 13.19 7.64
N VAL A 280 -4.00 12.05 8.15
CA VAL A 280 -5.38 11.85 8.58
C VAL A 280 -5.45 11.48 10.05
N ARG A 281 -6.62 11.69 10.66
CA ARG A 281 -6.92 11.20 12.01
C ARG A 281 -6.87 9.67 12.04
N ILE A 282 -6.38 9.11 13.14
CA ILE A 282 -6.45 7.67 13.39
C ILE A 282 -7.86 7.21 13.74
N SER A 283 -8.14 5.91 13.63
CA SER A 283 -9.36 5.33 14.20
C SER A 283 -9.27 5.14 15.71
N ARG A 284 -10.42 4.98 16.38
CA ARG A 284 -10.49 4.61 17.81
C ARG A 284 -9.73 3.32 18.08
N VAL A 285 -9.90 2.32 17.21
CA VAL A 285 -9.13 1.07 17.28
C VAL A 285 -7.61 1.31 17.24
N GLN A 286 -7.12 2.19 16.37
CA GLN A 286 -5.70 2.53 16.33
C GLN A 286 -5.25 3.26 17.60
N ALA A 287 -6.05 4.20 18.10
CA ALA A 287 -5.76 4.93 19.34
C ALA A 287 -5.67 4.00 20.56
N ASP A 288 -6.53 2.98 20.62
CA ASP A 288 -6.52 2.00 21.71
C ASP A 288 -5.34 1.03 21.59
N GLN A 289 -4.96 0.65 20.36
CA GLN A 289 -3.75 -0.13 20.12
C GLN A 289 -2.46 0.63 20.47
N ARG A 290 -2.45 1.96 20.24
CA ARG A 290 -1.36 2.84 20.65
C ARG A 290 -1.29 2.87 22.18
N ALA A 291 -2.40 3.18 22.86
CA ALA A 291 -2.48 3.19 24.32
C ALA A 291 -2.04 1.87 24.96
N GLY A 292 -2.50 0.73 24.41
CA GLY A 292 -2.14 -0.61 24.90
C GLY A 292 -0.64 -0.95 24.81
N ARG A 293 0.18 -0.16 24.10
CA ARG A 293 1.64 -0.33 24.13
C ARG A 293 2.25 0.07 25.49
N ALA A 294 1.62 0.99 26.22
CA ALA A 294 2.09 1.42 27.54
C ALA A 294 1.86 0.37 28.64
N GLY A 295 0.82 -0.48 28.51
CA GLY A 295 0.43 -1.46 29.54
C GLY A 295 1.05 -2.85 29.40
N ARG A 296 2.13 -3.01 28.63
CA ARG A 296 2.68 -4.35 28.30
C ARG A 296 3.52 -4.98 29.39
N THR A 297 4.24 -4.18 30.16
CA THR A 297 5.22 -4.65 31.15
C THR A 297 4.83 -4.30 32.58
N ARG A 298 4.15 -3.17 32.77
CA ARG A 298 3.66 -2.63 34.04
C ARG A 298 2.51 -1.65 33.79
N PRO A 299 1.79 -1.18 34.83
CA PRO A 299 0.85 -0.08 34.66
C PRO A 299 1.52 1.12 33.99
N GLY A 300 0.81 1.76 33.06
CA GLY A 300 1.37 2.81 32.22
C GLY A 300 0.41 3.98 32.04
N LYS A 301 0.89 5.03 31.38
CA LYS A 301 0.09 6.21 31.01
C LYS A 301 0.11 6.41 29.50
N CYS A 302 -1.00 6.91 28.97
CA CYS A 302 -1.14 7.31 27.57
C CYS A 302 -1.64 8.76 27.52
N TYR A 303 -0.84 9.63 26.91
CA TYR A 303 -1.15 11.06 26.78
C TYR A 303 -1.65 11.31 25.36
N ARG A 304 -2.97 11.49 25.22
CA ARG A 304 -3.63 11.85 23.96
C ARG A 304 -3.60 13.36 23.80
N LEU A 305 -2.93 13.85 22.77
CA LEU A 305 -2.78 15.27 22.47
C LEU A 305 -4.06 15.87 21.83
N TYR A 306 -5.23 15.39 22.21
CA TYR A 306 -6.51 15.86 21.70
C TYR A 306 -7.58 15.67 22.80
N PRO A 307 -8.64 16.51 22.80
CA PRO A 307 -9.75 16.35 23.73
C PRO A 307 -10.46 15.01 23.63
N SER A 308 -11.05 14.58 24.74
CA SER A 308 -11.85 13.35 24.80
C SER A 308 -13.06 13.40 23.85
N THR A 309 -13.63 14.59 23.59
CA THR A 309 -14.71 14.79 22.61
C THR A 309 -14.28 14.34 21.22
N ILE A 310 -13.06 14.67 20.79
CA ILE A 310 -12.52 14.23 19.49
C ILE A 310 -12.48 12.71 19.41
N TYR A 311 -12.05 12.04 20.50
CA TYR A 311 -12.00 10.59 20.55
C TYR A 311 -13.38 9.94 20.33
N TRP A 312 -14.41 10.47 20.99
CA TRP A 312 -15.75 9.86 20.99
C TRP A 312 -16.62 10.29 19.81
N GLU A 313 -16.49 11.53 19.35
CA GLU A 313 -17.40 12.15 18.37
C GLU A 313 -16.80 12.28 16.97
N GLU A 314 -15.47 12.44 16.84
CA GLU A 314 -14.81 12.67 15.54
C GLU A 314 -14.03 11.47 15.00
N LEU A 315 -13.40 10.67 15.87
CA LEU A 315 -12.57 9.55 15.39
C LEU A 315 -13.45 8.41 14.85
N PRO A 316 -13.17 7.90 13.63
CA PRO A 316 -13.88 6.73 13.12
C PRO A 316 -13.60 5.52 14.00
N GLU A 317 -14.58 4.64 14.17
CA GLU A 317 -14.43 3.44 15.00
C GLU A 317 -13.31 2.53 14.50
N VAL A 318 -13.35 2.22 13.21
CA VAL A 318 -12.41 1.33 12.52
C VAL A 318 -11.73 2.08 11.39
N THR A 319 -10.52 1.65 11.05
CA THR A 319 -9.78 2.19 9.91
C THR A 319 -10.43 1.74 8.60
N VAL A 320 -10.59 2.66 7.65
CA VAL A 320 -11.04 2.32 6.30
C VAL A 320 -10.01 1.37 5.65
N PRO A 321 -10.43 0.19 5.17
CA PRO A 321 -9.51 -0.83 4.66
C PRO A 321 -8.75 -0.36 3.42
N GLU A 322 -7.55 -0.94 3.21
CA GLU A 322 -6.68 -0.53 2.10
C GLU A 322 -7.33 -0.74 0.73
N ILE A 323 -8.17 -1.77 0.58
CA ILE A 323 -8.89 -2.07 -0.66
C ILE A 323 -9.80 -0.93 -1.16
N GLN A 324 -10.29 -0.08 -0.25
CA GLN A 324 -11.14 1.07 -0.61
C GLN A 324 -10.35 2.36 -0.87
N ARG A 325 -9.02 2.34 -0.70
CA ARG A 325 -8.17 3.54 -0.73
C ARG A 325 -6.91 3.38 -1.59
N SER A 326 -6.77 2.29 -2.33
CA SER A 326 -5.60 1.99 -3.16
C SER A 326 -6.02 1.54 -4.56
N SER A 327 -5.10 1.60 -5.53
CA SER A 327 -5.37 1.08 -6.87
C SER A 327 -5.51 -0.44 -6.83
N LEU A 328 -6.52 -0.94 -7.53
CA LEU A 328 -6.85 -2.36 -7.58
C LEU A 328 -6.27 -3.06 -8.79
N ALA A 329 -5.55 -2.37 -9.69
CA ALA A 329 -5.01 -2.95 -10.92
C ALA A 329 -4.20 -4.23 -10.67
N GLY A 330 -3.31 -4.22 -9.66
CA GLY A 330 -2.52 -5.39 -9.28
C GLY A 330 -3.37 -6.54 -8.72
N SER A 331 -4.36 -6.24 -7.87
CA SER A 331 -5.25 -7.24 -7.28
C SER A 331 -6.20 -7.85 -8.32
N VAL A 332 -6.73 -7.05 -9.23
CA VAL A 332 -7.58 -7.51 -10.32
C VAL A 332 -6.77 -8.38 -11.30
N LEU A 333 -5.54 -7.98 -11.63
CA LEU A 333 -4.64 -8.81 -12.44
C LEU A 333 -4.38 -10.15 -11.77
N TYR A 334 -4.12 -10.13 -10.47
CA TYR A 334 -3.92 -11.34 -9.69
C TYR A 334 -5.16 -12.25 -9.72
N LEU A 335 -6.36 -11.72 -9.45
CA LEU A 335 -7.60 -12.50 -9.47
C LEU A 335 -7.88 -13.08 -10.87
N LYS A 336 -7.66 -12.30 -11.93
CA LYS A 336 -7.75 -12.78 -13.33
C LYS A 336 -6.67 -13.83 -13.64
N SER A 337 -5.50 -13.77 -13.01
CA SER A 337 -4.40 -14.73 -13.20
C SER A 337 -4.66 -16.09 -12.57
N LEU A 338 -5.58 -16.18 -11.61
CA LEU A 338 -6.03 -17.47 -11.06
C LEU A 338 -6.83 -18.28 -12.10
N ASP A 339 -7.34 -17.63 -13.16
CA ASP A 339 -8.07 -18.25 -14.27
C ASP A 339 -9.25 -19.13 -13.80
N LEU A 340 -9.92 -18.69 -12.75
CA LEU A 340 -11.06 -19.39 -12.14
C LEU A 340 -12.33 -19.03 -12.90
N LEU A 341 -12.96 -20.03 -13.54
CA LEU A 341 -14.16 -19.87 -14.36
C LEU A 341 -15.36 -19.26 -13.60
N ASP A 342 -15.39 -19.39 -12.27
CA ASP A 342 -16.46 -18.93 -11.40
C ASP A 342 -16.20 -17.53 -10.77
N VAL A 343 -15.10 -16.86 -11.12
CA VAL A 343 -14.74 -15.56 -10.54
C VAL A 343 -15.13 -14.41 -11.46
N ASP A 344 -16.23 -13.74 -11.09
CA ASP A 344 -16.58 -12.42 -11.60
C ASP A 344 -15.95 -11.35 -10.69
N ILE A 345 -15.08 -10.51 -11.25
CA ILE A 345 -14.36 -9.46 -10.50
C ILE A 345 -15.33 -8.42 -9.91
N LEU A 346 -16.41 -8.07 -10.61
CA LEU A 346 -17.36 -7.07 -10.12
C LEU A 346 -18.24 -7.62 -8.99
N ASN A 347 -18.39 -8.93 -8.90
CA ASN A 347 -19.22 -9.63 -7.91
C ASN A 347 -18.39 -10.48 -6.94
N PHE A 348 -17.06 -10.26 -6.88
CA PHE A 348 -16.19 -11.00 -5.97
C PHE A 348 -16.55 -10.70 -4.51
N ASP A 349 -16.52 -11.74 -3.68
CA ASP A 349 -16.86 -11.70 -2.26
C ASP A 349 -15.77 -10.96 -1.45
N PHE A 350 -15.77 -9.63 -1.46
CA PHE A 350 -14.93 -8.82 -0.58
C PHE A 350 -15.57 -8.65 0.81
N LEU A 351 -14.75 -8.65 1.87
CA LEU A 351 -15.23 -8.31 3.23
C LEU A 351 -15.79 -6.88 3.28
N ASP A 352 -15.07 -5.97 2.64
CA ASP A 352 -15.48 -4.60 2.38
C ASP A 352 -15.31 -4.33 0.87
N PRO A 353 -16.41 -4.28 0.11
CA PRO A 353 -16.30 -4.09 -1.33
C PRO A 353 -15.71 -2.71 -1.66
N PRO A 354 -14.76 -2.63 -2.60
CA PRO A 354 -14.32 -1.36 -3.16
C PRO A 354 -15.43 -0.71 -3.99
N SER A 355 -15.26 0.56 -4.34
CA SER A 355 -16.20 1.22 -5.26
C SER A 355 -16.15 0.58 -6.64
N ARG A 356 -17.30 0.50 -7.32
CA ARG A 356 -17.39 0.02 -8.70
C ARG A 356 -16.45 0.80 -9.63
N GLU A 357 -16.34 2.12 -9.45
CA GLU A 357 -15.40 2.96 -10.22
C GLU A 357 -13.94 2.49 -10.07
N SER A 358 -13.52 2.04 -8.88
CA SER A 358 -12.16 1.55 -8.64
C SER A 358 -11.87 0.23 -9.37
N LEU A 359 -12.86 -0.68 -9.41
CA LEU A 359 -12.75 -1.95 -10.15
C LEU A 359 -12.75 -1.71 -11.66
N GLU A 360 -13.60 -0.81 -12.14
CA GLU A 360 -13.66 -0.43 -13.55
C GLU A 360 -12.38 0.25 -14.03
N ASP A 361 -11.80 1.14 -13.20
CA ASP A 361 -10.50 1.76 -13.44
C ASP A 361 -9.37 0.72 -13.51
N ALA A 362 -9.34 -0.24 -12.59
CA ALA A 362 -8.38 -1.34 -12.63
C ALA A 362 -8.49 -2.17 -13.92
N LEU A 363 -9.70 -2.56 -14.33
CA LEU A 363 -9.92 -3.30 -15.59
C LEU A 363 -9.46 -2.50 -16.82
N LYS A 364 -9.81 -1.21 -16.87
CA LYS A 364 -9.38 -0.29 -17.91
C LYS A 364 -7.85 -0.21 -18.02
N GLN A 365 -7.15 -0.07 -16.90
CA GLN A 365 -5.69 -0.02 -16.86
C GLN A 365 -5.06 -1.32 -17.38
N LEU A 366 -5.59 -2.48 -16.96
CA LEU A 366 -5.09 -3.78 -17.41
C LEU A 366 -5.33 -4.03 -18.90
N TYR A 367 -6.46 -3.58 -19.43
CA TYR A 367 -6.73 -3.65 -20.86
C TYR A 367 -5.72 -2.79 -21.64
N LEU A 368 -5.43 -1.57 -21.20
CA LEU A 368 -4.50 -0.67 -21.90
C LEU A 368 -3.09 -1.25 -22.03
N ILE A 369 -2.60 -1.97 -21.03
CA ILE A 369 -1.27 -2.61 -21.04
C ILE A 369 -1.27 -4.02 -21.64
N ASP A 370 -2.34 -4.41 -22.33
CA ASP A 370 -2.54 -5.74 -22.94
C ASP A 370 -2.49 -6.91 -21.94
N ALA A 371 -2.72 -6.66 -20.65
CA ALA A 371 -2.77 -7.73 -19.65
C ALA A 371 -4.08 -8.54 -19.74
N ILE A 372 -5.16 -7.89 -20.16
CA ILE A 372 -6.45 -8.53 -20.50
C ILE A 372 -6.88 -8.13 -21.91
N ASP A 373 -7.65 -9.00 -22.56
CA ASP A 373 -8.25 -8.74 -23.86
C ASP A 373 -9.58 -7.95 -23.76
N GLU A 374 -10.23 -7.72 -24.90
CA GLU A 374 -11.50 -6.99 -25.03
C GLU A 374 -12.70 -7.68 -24.37
N ASN A 375 -12.57 -8.97 -24.05
CA ASN A 375 -13.57 -9.77 -23.31
C ASN A 375 -13.18 -9.90 -21.82
N GLY A 376 -12.12 -9.23 -21.38
CA GLY A 376 -11.65 -9.30 -20.00
C GLY A 376 -10.94 -10.60 -19.63
N SER A 377 -10.55 -11.42 -20.60
CA SER A 377 -9.79 -12.64 -20.39
C SER A 377 -8.31 -12.33 -20.29
N ILE A 378 -7.59 -13.06 -19.44
CA ILE A 378 -6.16 -12.82 -19.23
C ILE A 378 -5.34 -13.25 -20.47
N THR A 379 -4.51 -12.35 -20.97
CA THR A 379 -3.63 -12.62 -22.12
C THR A 379 -2.35 -13.34 -21.68
N GLN A 380 -1.54 -13.79 -22.63
CA GLN A 380 -0.20 -14.34 -22.33
C GLN A 380 0.71 -13.30 -21.65
N VAL A 381 0.57 -12.02 -22.03
CA VAL A 381 1.28 -10.90 -21.40
C VAL A 381 0.82 -10.76 -19.94
N GLY A 382 -0.50 -10.77 -19.70
CA GLY A 382 -1.07 -10.72 -18.35
C GLY A 382 -0.61 -11.87 -17.46
N ARG A 383 -0.62 -13.12 -17.96
CA ARG A 383 -0.12 -14.30 -17.21
C ARG A 383 1.35 -14.16 -16.84
N THR A 384 2.15 -13.56 -17.72
CA THR A 384 3.57 -13.30 -17.47
C THR A 384 3.74 -12.22 -16.38
N MET A 385 2.94 -11.14 -16.43
CA MET A 385 2.93 -10.08 -15.42
C MET A 385 2.45 -10.58 -14.04
N GLY A 386 1.49 -11.51 -14.01
CA GLY A 386 0.93 -12.11 -12.80
C GLY A 386 1.92 -12.93 -11.96
N GLY A 387 3.10 -13.26 -12.51
CA GLY A 387 4.21 -13.83 -11.73
C GLY A 387 4.59 -15.29 -12.04
N ASN A 388 4.21 -15.83 -13.20
CA ASN A 388 4.46 -17.22 -13.58
C ASN A 388 5.90 -17.56 -14.02
N ASN A 389 6.94 -16.85 -13.57
CA ASN A 389 8.33 -17.25 -13.89
C ASN A 389 9.35 -17.03 -12.76
N LYS A 390 10.08 -18.10 -12.44
CA LYS A 390 11.35 -18.06 -11.69
C LYS A 390 12.49 -17.78 -12.67
N ARG A 391 13.29 -16.75 -12.43
CA ARG A 391 14.60 -16.59 -13.08
C ARG A 391 15.67 -16.41 -12.01
N HIS A 392 16.79 -17.13 -12.18
CA HIS A 392 17.99 -17.06 -11.34
C HIS A 392 19.15 -16.46 -12.16
N GLU A 393 19.97 -15.61 -11.52
CA GLU A 393 20.94 -14.70 -12.17
C GLU A 393 22.28 -14.62 -11.40
N LYS A 394 23.34 -14.08 -12.05
CA LYS A 394 24.75 -14.03 -11.59
C LYS A 394 25.44 -12.68 -11.96
N LYS A 395 26.38 -12.22 -11.10
CA LYS A 395 27.09 -10.90 -11.09
C LYS A 395 28.34 -10.71 -11.98
N ARG A 396 28.73 -9.44 -12.29
CA ARG A 396 30.12 -8.88 -12.40
C ARG A 396 30.24 -7.35 -12.61
N LYS A 397 31.39 -6.77 -12.18
CA LYS A 397 31.84 -5.34 -12.02
C LYS A 397 32.43 -4.65 -13.28
N HIS A 398 32.54 -3.30 -13.29
CA HIS A 398 33.67 -2.37 -13.64
C HIS A 398 33.21 -0.88 -13.56
N ALA A 399 34.09 0.13 -13.38
CA ALA A 399 33.75 1.56 -13.11
C ALA A 399 33.88 2.54 -14.31
N PRO A 400 33.28 3.78 -14.30
CA PRO A 400 33.91 4.98 -13.71
C PRO A 400 32.98 6.10 -13.13
N LEU A 401 33.59 7.27 -12.84
CA LEU A 401 33.19 8.34 -11.93
C LEU A 401 32.36 9.47 -12.59
N GLU A 402 31.21 9.78 -11.97
CA GLU A 402 30.46 11.06 -11.86
C GLU A 402 28.94 10.84 -11.97
N LEU A 403 28.11 11.59 -11.22
CA LEU A 403 26.65 11.42 -11.32
C LEU A 403 26.12 11.90 -12.68
N PRO A 404 25.37 11.06 -13.39
CA PRO A 404 24.89 11.36 -14.74
C PRO A 404 23.69 12.32 -14.74
N ASP A 405 23.62 13.18 -15.76
CA ASP A 405 22.63 14.27 -15.89
C ASP A 405 21.26 13.82 -16.44
N GLY A 406 21.04 12.51 -16.60
CA GLY A 406 19.80 11.97 -17.16
C GLY A 406 19.67 12.04 -18.67
N SER A 407 20.71 12.48 -19.40
CA SER A 407 20.71 12.78 -20.86
C SER A 407 19.71 13.87 -21.29
N GLY A 408 19.01 14.51 -20.34
CA GLY A 408 17.89 15.43 -20.59
C GLY A 408 16.60 14.80 -21.12
N LEU A 409 16.60 13.50 -21.40
CA LEU A 409 15.45 12.78 -21.99
C LEU A 409 14.40 12.35 -20.95
N GLY A 410 14.76 12.29 -19.66
CA GLY A 410 13.82 11.99 -18.59
C GLY A 410 14.43 11.34 -17.35
N ASP A 411 13.67 11.38 -16.26
CA ASP A 411 14.07 10.93 -14.92
C ASP A 411 14.38 9.42 -14.89
N HIS A 412 13.67 8.62 -15.68
CA HIS A 412 13.89 7.17 -15.76
C HIS A 412 15.28 6.81 -16.33
N ILE A 413 15.79 7.60 -17.27
CA ILE A 413 17.14 7.40 -17.81
C ILE A 413 18.17 7.80 -16.76
N GLN A 414 17.93 8.89 -16.02
CA GLN A 414 18.78 9.26 -14.91
C GLN A 414 18.86 8.16 -13.84
N LEU A 415 17.72 7.57 -13.45
CA LEU A 415 17.70 6.46 -12.50
C LEU A 415 18.50 5.25 -13.00
N LEU A 416 18.39 4.92 -14.29
CA LEU A 416 19.20 3.85 -14.90
C LEU A 416 20.69 4.18 -14.81
N GLN A 417 21.07 5.39 -15.19
CA GLN A 417 22.47 5.79 -15.19
C GLN A 417 23.02 5.82 -13.75
N ILE A 418 22.29 6.35 -12.77
CA ILE A 418 22.67 6.32 -11.34
C ILE A 418 22.87 4.88 -10.86
N TYR A 419 21.93 3.98 -11.18
CA TYR A 419 22.05 2.57 -10.83
C TYR A 419 23.28 1.92 -11.45
N GLU A 420 23.57 2.22 -12.72
CA GLU A 420 24.78 1.74 -13.38
C GLU A 420 26.02 2.24 -12.65
N HIS A 421 26.15 3.53 -12.38
CA HIS A 421 27.32 4.08 -11.66
C HIS A 421 27.48 3.48 -10.24
N TRP A 422 26.37 3.09 -9.59
CA TRP A 422 26.42 2.41 -8.29
C TRP A 422 26.86 0.93 -8.40
N ASP A 423 26.37 0.20 -9.39
CA ASP A 423 26.85 -1.17 -9.71
C ASP A 423 28.35 -1.15 -10.08
N GLU A 424 28.74 -0.13 -10.84
CA GLU A 424 30.10 0.18 -11.23
C GLU A 424 31.01 0.47 -10.02
N ALA A 425 30.49 1.18 -9.01
CA ALA A 425 31.13 1.37 -7.70
C ALA A 425 31.11 0.10 -6.82
N GLY A 426 30.62 -1.03 -7.33
CA GLY A 426 30.59 -2.31 -6.63
C GLY A 426 29.51 -2.40 -5.55
N TYR A 427 28.42 -1.63 -5.69
CA TYR A 427 27.37 -1.46 -4.69
C TYR A 427 27.89 -0.92 -3.36
N ASP A 428 28.93 -0.08 -3.41
CA ASP A 428 29.51 0.50 -2.22
C ASP A 428 28.50 1.40 -1.48
N SER A 429 28.44 1.21 -0.16
CA SER A 429 27.62 2.02 0.74
C SER A 429 28.15 3.45 0.87
N SER A 430 29.48 3.63 0.87
CA SER A 430 30.09 4.97 0.94
C SER A 430 29.79 5.77 -0.31
N TRP A 431 29.87 5.15 -1.49
CA TRP A 431 29.48 5.80 -2.75
C TRP A 431 28.07 6.40 -2.70
N CYS A 432 27.09 5.71 -2.11
CA CYS A 432 25.75 6.28 -1.93
C CYS A 432 25.75 7.53 -1.04
N MET A 433 26.49 7.51 0.08
CA MET A 433 26.56 8.64 1.01
C MET A 433 27.24 9.85 0.36
N ASP A 434 28.34 9.63 -0.35
CA ASP A 434 29.09 10.68 -1.07
C ASP A 434 28.23 11.37 -2.15
N HIS A 435 27.21 10.66 -2.66
CA HIS A 435 26.28 11.12 -3.68
C HIS A 435 24.89 11.47 -3.13
N ALA A 436 24.74 11.59 -1.80
CA ALA A 436 23.48 11.91 -1.11
C ALA A 436 22.30 10.96 -1.45
N LEU A 437 22.60 9.70 -1.75
CA LEU A 437 21.64 8.64 -2.03
C LEU A 437 21.32 7.85 -0.76
N GLN A 438 20.04 7.55 -0.53
CA GLN A 438 19.62 6.77 0.64
C GLN A 438 20.06 5.29 0.54
N PHE A 439 20.78 4.81 1.55
CA PHE A 439 21.34 3.44 1.60
C PHE A 439 20.29 2.30 1.58
N HIS A 440 19.00 2.59 1.79
CA HIS A 440 17.92 1.62 1.60
C HIS A 440 17.79 1.08 0.16
N LEU A 441 18.50 1.69 -0.81
CA LEU A 441 18.74 1.18 -2.17
C LEU A 441 19.48 -0.17 -2.19
N GLY A 442 20.11 -0.62 -1.09
CA GLY A 442 20.71 -1.96 -0.91
C GLY A 442 19.83 -3.14 -1.38
N LYS A 443 18.50 -2.98 -1.36
CA LYS A 443 17.54 -3.97 -1.87
C LYS A 443 17.53 -4.11 -3.39
N LEU A 444 17.93 -3.08 -4.14
CA LEU A 444 18.06 -3.13 -5.61
C LEU A 444 19.29 -3.91 -6.06
N GLY A 445 20.36 -3.95 -5.26
CA GLY A 445 21.52 -4.83 -5.53
C GLY A 445 21.18 -6.33 -5.46
N SER A 446 19.97 -6.69 -5.01
CA SER A 446 19.40 -8.05 -5.03
C SER A 446 18.52 -8.31 -6.27
N LEU A 447 18.09 -7.26 -6.96
CA LEU A 447 17.37 -7.29 -8.23
C LEU A 447 18.43 -7.20 -9.33
N GLU A 448 19.10 -8.32 -9.60
CA GLU A 448 20.02 -8.40 -10.72
C GLU A 448 19.22 -8.21 -12.03
N VAL A 449 19.77 -7.45 -12.97
CA VAL A 449 19.18 -7.23 -14.29
C VAL A 449 20.11 -7.87 -15.31
N GLN A 450 19.64 -8.90 -16.01
CA GLN A 450 20.39 -9.52 -17.12
C GLN A 450 20.75 -8.48 -18.18
N ARG A 451 22.04 -8.21 -18.36
CA ARG A 451 22.58 -7.56 -19.56
C ARG A 451 23.39 -8.52 -20.42
N SER A 452 23.07 -8.53 -21.71
CA SER A 452 23.96 -9.08 -22.74
C SER A 452 25.23 -8.23 -22.82
N ARG A 453 26.40 -8.87 -22.74
CA ARG A 453 27.71 -8.22 -22.79
C ARG A 453 27.86 -7.38 -24.07
N GLY A 454 28.33 -6.13 -23.93
CA GLY A 454 29.04 -5.44 -25.01
C GLY A 454 28.25 -4.44 -25.86
N ARG A 455 27.42 -3.58 -25.28
CA ARG A 455 27.00 -2.35 -25.97
C ARG A 455 27.34 -1.12 -25.12
N LYS A 456 28.26 -0.29 -25.62
CA LYS A 456 28.20 1.17 -25.38
C LYS A 456 26.72 1.55 -25.44
N GLN A 457 26.18 2.21 -24.42
CA GLN A 457 24.77 2.62 -24.41
C GLN A 457 24.52 3.53 -25.60
N SER A 458 24.07 2.93 -26.69
CA SER A 458 23.70 3.66 -27.89
C SER A 458 22.44 4.46 -27.60
N GLN A 459 22.26 5.60 -28.27
CA GLN A 459 20.98 6.32 -28.37
C GLN A 459 19.79 5.36 -28.56
N GLN A 460 20.02 4.24 -29.27
CA GLN A 460 19.04 3.18 -29.52
C GLN A 460 18.59 2.44 -28.24
N SER A 461 19.47 2.24 -27.26
CA SER A 461 19.13 1.61 -25.98
C SER A 461 18.15 2.48 -25.19
N TYR A 462 18.39 3.79 -25.13
CA TYR A 462 17.45 4.74 -24.51
C TYR A 462 16.15 4.83 -25.32
N LYS A 463 16.21 4.83 -26.65
CA LYS A 463 15.00 4.76 -27.48
C LYS A 463 14.14 3.54 -27.16
N ASN A 464 14.77 2.37 -27.02
CA ASN A 464 14.06 1.13 -26.66
C ASN A 464 13.48 1.20 -25.24
N LEU A 465 14.22 1.74 -24.26
CA LEU A 465 13.72 1.95 -22.90
C LEU A 465 12.50 2.88 -22.89
N ARG A 466 12.58 4.04 -23.56
CA ARG A 466 11.48 5.00 -23.65
C ARG A 466 10.25 4.41 -24.34
N ARG A 467 10.45 3.60 -25.39
CA ARG A 467 9.37 2.85 -26.03
C ARG A 467 8.74 1.83 -25.08
N ALA A 468 9.54 1.09 -24.32
CA ALA A 468 9.04 0.15 -23.32
C ALA A 468 8.25 0.86 -22.21
N LEU A 469 8.73 2.02 -21.73
CA LEU A 469 8.00 2.87 -20.79
C LEU A 469 6.67 3.33 -21.38
N CYS A 470 6.66 3.83 -22.62
CA CYS A 470 5.43 4.26 -23.30
C CYS A 470 4.35 3.16 -23.35
N VAL A 471 4.76 1.91 -23.62
CA VAL A 471 3.82 0.77 -23.68
C VAL A 471 3.41 0.31 -22.27
N GLY A 472 4.38 0.16 -21.35
CA GLY A 472 4.11 -0.31 -19.99
C GLY A 472 3.30 0.68 -19.14
N PHE A 473 3.41 1.97 -19.43
CA PHE A 473 2.68 3.05 -18.79
C PHE A 473 1.66 3.70 -19.75
N ALA A 474 1.02 2.89 -20.60
CA ALA A 474 0.07 3.37 -21.61
C ALA A 474 -1.10 4.19 -21.03
N GLY A 475 -1.47 3.99 -19.77
CA GLY A 475 -2.48 4.79 -19.05
C GLY A 475 -1.95 6.10 -18.45
N GLN A 476 -0.65 6.38 -18.58
CA GLN A 476 0.04 7.48 -17.90
C GLN A 476 0.87 8.31 -18.88
N LEU A 477 0.20 8.75 -19.95
CA LEU A 477 0.77 9.59 -20.99
C LEU A 477 0.24 11.02 -20.85
N ALA A 478 0.99 12.01 -21.33
CA ALA A 478 0.53 13.39 -21.36
C ALA A 478 1.02 14.13 -22.61
N GLU A 479 0.18 15.02 -23.11
CA GLU A 479 0.43 15.88 -24.26
C GLU A 479 0.64 17.32 -23.80
N ARG A 480 1.68 17.97 -24.32
CA ARG A 480 2.00 19.35 -23.98
C ARG A 480 0.99 20.31 -24.60
N MET A 481 0.65 21.36 -23.87
CA MET A 481 -0.17 22.44 -24.39
C MET A 481 0.59 23.29 -25.42
N ILE A 482 -0.13 23.77 -26.43
CA ILE A 482 0.45 24.43 -27.61
C ILE A 482 1.29 25.67 -27.24
N HIS A 483 0.89 26.43 -26.23
CA HIS A 483 1.48 27.74 -25.92
C HIS A 483 2.28 27.81 -24.62
N HIS A 484 2.41 26.71 -23.87
CA HIS A 484 3.21 26.70 -22.64
C HIS A 484 3.60 25.28 -22.21
N ASN A 485 4.58 25.17 -21.31
CA ASN A 485 5.10 23.91 -20.77
C ASN A 485 4.18 23.23 -19.72
N GLY A 486 2.86 23.44 -19.86
CA GLY A 486 1.85 22.67 -19.14
C GLY A 486 1.42 21.49 -20.01
N TYR A 487 0.90 20.45 -19.37
CA TYR A 487 0.51 19.21 -20.02
C TYR A 487 -0.94 18.86 -19.72
N ARG A 488 -1.57 18.17 -20.66
CA ARG A 488 -2.86 17.52 -20.48
C ARG A 488 -2.65 16.01 -20.46
N THR A 489 -3.11 15.33 -19.42
CA THR A 489 -3.01 13.86 -19.38
C THR A 489 -3.86 13.23 -20.47
N ILE A 490 -3.33 12.15 -21.04
CA ILE A 490 -3.95 11.29 -22.02
C ILE A 490 -4.44 10.05 -21.26
N GLY A 491 -5.75 9.88 -21.18
CA GLY A 491 -6.37 8.81 -20.40
C GLY A 491 -7.87 9.03 -20.23
N PHE A 492 -8.48 8.27 -19.32
CA PHE A 492 -9.94 8.24 -19.14
C PHE A 492 -10.54 9.56 -18.67
N LYS A 493 -9.81 10.33 -17.86
CA LYS A 493 -10.20 11.68 -17.42
C LYS A 493 -9.01 12.64 -17.63
N PRO A 494 -8.97 13.36 -18.76
CA PRO A 494 -7.90 14.32 -19.05
C PRO A 494 -7.87 15.46 -18.04
N GLN A 495 -6.70 15.78 -17.50
CA GLN A 495 -6.51 16.87 -16.54
C GLN A 495 -5.24 17.68 -16.85
N LEU A 496 -5.24 18.94 -16.42
CA LEU A 496 -4.11 19.85 -16.56
C LEU A 496 -3.08 19.55 -15.46
N VAL A 497 -1.84 19.31 -15.87
CA VAL A 497 -0.73 18.94 -15.00
C VAL A 497 0.54 19.66 -15.43
N GLN A 498 1.53 19.72 -14.54
CA GLN A 498 2.86 20.29 -14.83
C GLN A 498 3.95 19.26 -14.55
N VAL A 499 5.10 19.38 -15.19
CA VAL A 499 6.28 18.60 -14.82
C VAL A 499 6.77 19.08 -13.46
N HIS A 500 7.02 18.16 -12.53
CA HIS A 500 7.52 18.53 -11.20
C HIS A 500 8.90 19.21 -11.30
N PRO A 501 9.18 20.26 -10.51
CA PRO A 501 10.46 20.98 -10.57
C PRO A 501 11.71 20.14 -10.33
N SER A 502 11.57 18.97 -9.70
CA SER A 502 12.68 18.03 -9.47
C SER A 502 13.04 17.16 -10.68
N SER A 503 12.31 17.27 -11.80
CA SER A 503 12.59 16.47 -12.99
C SER A 503 13.80 17.00 -13.74
N VAL A 504 14.59 16.10 -14.34
CA VAL A 504 15.73 16.45 -15.19
C VAL A 504 15.37 16.58 -16.67
N LEU A 505 14.08 16.55 -17.00
CA LEU A 505 13.59 16.71 -18.36
C LEU A 505 13.99 18.10 -18.90
N LYS A 506 14.80 18.12 -19.96
CA LYS A 506 15.32 19.36 -20.56
C LYS A 506 14.35 19.93 -21.59
N THR A 507 14.37 21.25 -21.72
CA THR A 507 13.75 21.96 -22.83
C THR A 507 14.63 21.92 -24.07
N ASP A 508 14.02 22.07 -25.24
CA ASP A 508 14.73 22.38 -26.48
C ASP A 508 15.31 23.81 -26.46
N GLU A 509 15.91 24.21 -27.58
CA GLU A 509 16.52 25.53 -27.78
C GLU A 509 15.51 26.69 -27.66
N ASP A 510 14.23 26.43 -27.91
CA ASP A 510 13.13 27.41 -27.78
C ASP A 510 12.55 27.45 -26.36
N GLY A 511 13.16 26.75 -25.39
CA GLY A 511 12.66 26.66 -24.01
C GLY A 511 11.40 25.81 -23.88
N ARG A 512 11.12 24.95 -24.87
CA ARG A 512 9.92 24.12 -24.96
C ARG A 512 10.21 22.69 -24.49
N LEU A 513 9.36 22.16 -23.61
CA LEU A 513 9.43 20.75 -23.23
C LEU A 513 8.93 19.82 -24.36
N PRO A 514 9.23 18.51 -24.32
CA PRO A 514 8.77 17.56 -25.33
C PRO A 514 7.24 17.52 -25.50
N GLU A 515 6.77 17.32 -26.72
CA GLU A 515 5.33 17.27 -27.03
C GLU A 515 4.59 16.16 -26.26
N PHE A 516 5.16 14.96 -26.22
CA PHE A 516 4.59 13.83 -25.49
C PHE A 516 5.55 13.34 -24.40
N VAL A 517 4.98 13.04 -23.24
CA VAL A 517 5.71 12.46 -22.12
C VAL A 517 4.94 11.29 -21.50
N VAL A 518 5.69 10.37 -20.89
CA VAL A 518 5.18 9.37 -19.96
C VAL A 518 5.53 9.80 -18.54
N TYR A 519 4.66 9.54 -17.57
CA TYR A 519 4.89 9.83 -16.15
C TYR A 519 4.63 8.59 -15.29
N HIS A 520 5.29 8.50 -14.12
CA HIS A 520 5.07 7.38 -13.20
C HIS A 520 4.00 7.67 -12.15
N GLU A 521 3.95 8.91 -11.66
CA GLU A 521 3.05 9.30 -10.58
C GLU A 521 2.52 10.71 -10.83
N LEU A 522 1.25 10.90 -10.45
CA LEU A 522 0.66 12.21 -10.26
C LEU A 522 0.60 12.51 -8.77
N VAL A 523 1.13 13.66 -8.40
CA VAL A 523 1.09 14.17 -7.03
C VAL A 523 0.13 15.33 -6.96
N ALA A 524 -0.88 15.18 -6.12
CA ALA A 524 -1.82 16.25 -5.81
C ALA A 524 -1.14 17.31 -4.92
N THR A 525 -1.09 18.55 -5.40
CA THR A 525 -0.75 19.74 -4.60
C THR A 525 -1.75 20.86 -4.92
N THR A 526 -1.45 22.13 -4.64
CA THR A 526 -2.22 23.26 -5.19
C THR A 526 -2.28 23.25 -6.71
N ARG A 527 -1.28 22.67 -7.38
CA ARG A 527 -1.30 22.31 -8.80
C ARG A 527 -0.85 20.85 -8.98
N PRO A 528 -1.56 20.01 -9.74
CA PRO A 528 -1.12 18.64 -9.98
C PRO A 528 0.23 18.58 -10.71
N PHE A 529 1.16 17.77 -10.19
CA PHE A 529 2.48 17.57 -10.80
C PHE A 529 2.70 16.12 -11.24
N MET A 530 3.33 15.94 -12.39
CA MET A 530 3.87 14.68 -12.86
C MET A 530 5.27 14.47 -12.28
N ARG A 531 5.53 13.28 -11.72
CA ARG A 531 6.85 12.85 -11.24
C ARG A 531 7.35 11.65 -12.03
N ASN A 532 8.68 11.52 -12.09
CA ASN A 532 9.41 10.55 -12.89
C ASN A 532 8.94 10.61 -14.34
N VAL A 533 9.27 11.70 -15.02
CA VAL A 533 8.78 12.02 -16.37
C VAL A 533 9.81 11.61 -17.41
N CYS A 534 9.37 11.14 -18.57
CA CYS A 534 10.26 10.81 -19.68
C CYS A 534 9.65 11.19 -21.05
N ALA A 535 10.47 11.74 -21.94
CA ALA A 535 10.08 12.10 -23.30
C ALA A 535 9.78 10.87 -24.17
N ILE A 536 8.69 10.89 -24.93
CA ILE A 536 8.28 9.80 -25.84
C ILE A 536 7.93 10.33 -27.22
N GLU A 537 7.97 9.45 -28.23
CA GLU A 537 7.70 9.81 -29.62
C GLU A 537 6.20 9.62 -29.95
N GLN A 538 5.60 10.58 -30.67
CA GLN A 538 4.19 10.55 -31.07
C GLN A 538 3.79 9.23 -31.75
N ALA A 539 4.66 8.68 -32.60
CA ALA A 539 4.41 7.42 -33.31
C ALA A 539 4.12 6.22 -32.37
N TRP A 540 4.60 6.26 -31.12
CA TRP A 540 4.33 5.21 -30.12
C TRP A 540 3.04 5.45 -29.35
N VAL A 541 2.57 6.70 -29.28
CA VAL A 541 1.37 7.11 -28.56
C VAL A 541 0.10 6.85 -29.39
N MET A 542 0.17 7.03 -30.72
CA MET A 542 -0.99 6.91 -31.60
C MET A 542 -1.75 5.56 -31.52
N PRO A 543 -1.07 4.39 -31.46
CA PRO A 543 -1.77 3.12 -31.29
C PRO A 543 -2.54 3.03 -29.96
N ILE A 544 -1.98 3.59 -28.88
CA ILE A 544 -2.59 3.61 -27.54
C ILE A 544 -3.85 4.49 -27.55
N LEU A 545 -3.78 5.67 -28.19
CA LEU A 545 -4.92 6.56 -28.38
C LEU A 545 -6.07 5.88 -29.13
N LYS A 546 -5.75 5.10 -30.17
CA LYS A 546 -6.76 4.34 -30.92
C LYS A 546 -7.48 3.32 -30.03
N LYS A 547 -6.73 2.63 -29.17
CA LYS A 547 -7.26 1.64 -28.22
C LYS A 547 -8.16 2.26 -27.15
N LEU A 548 -7.77 3.42 -26.62
CA LEU A 548 -8.58 4.20 -25.68
C LEU A 548 -9.99 4.52 -26.23
N ASN A 549 -10.09 4.84 -27.52
CA ASN A 549 -11.37 5.17 -28.18
C ASN A 549 -12.32 3.97 -28.38
N GLN A 550 -11.84 2.72 -28.23
CA GLN A 550 -12.60 1.50 -28.52
C GLN A 550 -13.08 0.74 -27.27
N LEU A 551 -12.87 1.29 -26.07
CA LEU A 551 -13.02 0.56 -24.80
C LEU A 551 -14.48 0.38 -24.35
N ASN A 552 -14.85 -0.84 -23.92
CA ASN A 552 -16.15 -1.16 -23.29
C ASN A 552 -15.96 -1.92 -21.96
N VAL A 553 -16.28 -1.28 -20.83
CA VAL A 553 -15.98 -1.78 -19.48
C VAL A 553 -16.82 -3.01 -19.08
N ASN A 554 -18.08 -3.06 -19.51
CA ASN A 554 -18.98 -4.17 -19.14
C ASN A 554 -18.56 -5.49 -19.79
N LYS A 555 -17.87 -5.44 -20.93
CA LYS A 555 -17.27 -6.64 -21.53
C LYS A 555 -16.02 -7.11 -20.80
N LEU A 556 -15.28 -6.20 -20.16
CA LEU A 556 -14.02 -6.51 -19.47
C LEU A 556 -14.21 -7.22 -18.12
N SER A 557 -15.39 -7.14 -17.51
CA SER A 557 -15.65 -7.77 -16.20
C SER A 557 -15.70 -9.30 -16.28
N GLY A 558 -16.18 -9.85 -17.39
CA GLY A 558 -16.36 -11.30 -17.59
C GLY A 558 -17.75 -11.83 -17.20
N GLY A 559 -18.72 -10.95 -16.90
CA GLY A 559 -20.10 -11.36 -16.63
C GLY A 559 -20.83 -11.83 -17.90
N THR A 560 -21.64 -12.88 -17.82
CA THR A 560 -22.56 -13.26 -18.89
C THR A 560 -23.65 -12.20 -19.02
N ASN A 561 -23.80 -11.60 -20.20
CA ASN A 561 -24.87 -10.64 -20.54
C ASN A 561 -26.22 -11.15 -20.01
N SER A 562 -26.67 -10.57 -18.91
CA SER A 562 -27.95 -10.88 -18.28
C SER A 562 -28.71 -9.56 -18.13
N ALA A 563 -29.70 -9.39 -18.99
CA ALA A 563 -30.78 -8.41 -18.98
C ALA A 563 -30.48 -6.95 -19.42
N GLU A 564 -30.67 -6.71 -20.71
CA GLU A 564 -31.58 -5.63 -21.18
C GLU A 564 -33.01 -5.90 -20.65
N ILE A 565 -33.89 -4.87 -20.73
CA ILE A 565 -35.35 -4.82 -20.36
C ILE A 565 -35.51 -4.27 -18.91
N ILE A 566 -36.08 -3.08 -18.56
CA ILE A 566 -37.18 -2.19 -19.02
C ILE A 566 -36.85 -0.77 -18.47
N THR A 567 -37.00 0.37 -19.17
CA THR A 567 -38.28 1.09 -19.39
C THR A 567 -38.29 1.98 -20.63
N ASN A 568 -39.25 1.69 -21.51
CA ASN A 568 -39.80 2.61 -22.51
C ASN A 568 -40.76 3.62 -21.84
N GLY A 569 -40.77 4.85 -22.35
CA GLY A 569 -41.76 5.90 -22.11
C GLY A 569 -41.08 7.21 -21.70
N GLN A 570 -41.22 8.35 -22.40
CA GLN A 570 -42.10 8.76 -23.48
C GLN A 570 -41.35 9.76 -24.36
N VAL A 571 -41.49 9.62 -25.68
CA VAL A 571 -41.21 10.67 -26.65
C VAL A 571 -42.44 11.58 -26.69
N THR A 572 -42.23 12.87 -26.41
CA THR A 572 -43.16 13.92 -26.86
C THR A 572 -42.36 14.93 -27.65
N ASP A 573 -42.65 14.95 -28.95
CA ASP A 573 -42.31 16.02 -29.88
C ASP A 573 -42.64 17.40 -29.31
N LEU A 574 -41.81 18.40 -29.62
CA LEU A 574 -42.24 19.76 -29.92
C LEU A 574 -41.12 20.55 -30.62
N GLN A 575 -41.25 20.60 -31.94
CA GLN A 575 -41.06 21.77 -32.82
C GLN A 575 -39.69 22.46 -32.93
N ASN A 576 -39.13 22.33 -34.15
CA ASN A 576 -38.28 23.33 -34.78
C ASN A 576 -38.85 24.74 -34.65
N LYS A 577 -38.04 25.68 -34.14
CA LYS A 577 -38.12 27.09 -34.48
C LYS A 577 -36.72 27.63 -34.71
N ASP A 578 -36.55 28.23 -35.88
CA ASP A 578 -35.40 29.01 -36.30
C ASP A 578 -35.02 30.08 -35.27
N ALA A 579 -33.74 30.21 -34.99
CA ALA A 579 -33.14 31.42 -34.43
C ALA A 579 -31.69 31.54 -34.88
N ASP A 580 -31.55 32.07 -36.09
CA ASP A 580 -30.31 32.60 -36.65
C ASP A 580 -29.84 33.84 -35.85
N THR A 581 -28.52 34.06 -35.81
CA THR A 581 -27.85 35.34 -35.45
C THR A 581 -28.18 36.02 -34.09
N LYS A 582 -27.58 35.56 -32.99
CA LYS A 582 -27.36 36.43 -31.80
C LYS A 582 -26.16 36.09 -30.89
N ALA A 583 -25.46 34.98 -31.10
CA ALA A 583 -24.39 34.53 -30.20
C ALA A 583 -23.00 35.15 -30.45
N ILE A 584 -22.77 35.82 -31.58
CA ILE A 584 -21.45 36.37 -31.93
C ILE A 584 -21.17 37.72 -31.22
N ASN A 585 -22.19 38.55 -30.98
CA ASN A 585 -22.02 39.86 -30.31
C ASN A 585 -21.69 39.78 -28.81
N ASP A 586 -21.97 38.67 -28.14
CA ASP A 586 -21.78 38.54 -26.69
C ASP A 586 -20.32 38.22 -26.29
N ARG A 587 -19.51 37.69 -27.23
CA ARG A 587 -18.11 37.34 -26.97
C ARG A 587 -17.19 38.56 -27.04
N ASP A 588 -17.39 39.42 -28.04
CA ASP A 588 -16.60 40.64 -28.21
C ASP A 588 -16.93 41.69 -27.14
N SER A 589 -18.20 41.77 -26.72
CA SER A 589 -18.63 42.61 -25.58
C SER A 589 -17.94 42.20 -24.27
N LYS A 590 -17.81 40.89 -23.99
CA LYS A 590 -17.13 40.37 -22.80
C LYS A 590 -15.63 40.62 -22.82
N ILE A 591 -15.00 40.55 -24.00
CA ILE A 591 -13.56 40.83 -24.18
C ILE A 591 -13.30 42.33 -23.98
N GLN A 592 -14.15 43.21 -24.52
CA GLN A 592 -14.06 44.65 -24.34
C GLN A 592 -14.20 45.06 -22.87
N ALA A 593 -15.21 44.52 -22.16
CA ALA A 593 -15.44 44.79 -20.75
C ALA A 593 -14.31 44.29 -19.83
N ALA A 594 -13.65 43.18 -20.18
CA ALA A 594 -12.48 42.69 -19.46
C ALA A 594 -11.25 43.61 -19.67
N ARG A 595 -11.10 44.17 -20.87
CA ARG A 595 -10.01 45.09 -21.24
C ARG A 595 -10.13 46.44 -20.54
N GLU A 596 -11.35 46.98 -20.44
CA GLU A 596 -11.63 48.22 -19.70
C GLU A 596 -11.37 48.06 -18.19
N ARG A 597 -11.78 46.94 -17.58
CA ARG A 597 -11.46 46.66 -16.16
C ARG A 597 -9.96 46.53 -15.91
N TYR A 598 -9.21 46.00 -16.86
CA TYR A 598 -7.75 45.89 -16.75
C TYR A 598 -7.06 47.26 -16.86
N LEU A 599 -7.50 48.11 -17.79
CA LEU A 599 -6.97 49.46 -17.96
C LEU A 599 -7.31 50.37 -16.76
N ALA A 600 -8.53 50.28 -16.23
CA ALA A 600 -8.96 51.03 -15.05
C ALA A 600 -8.14 50.68 -13.78
N ARG A 601 -7.67 49.43 -13.66
CA ARG A 601 -6.77 49.01 -12.57
C ARG A 601 -5.35 49.50 -12.74
N LYS A 602 -4.92 49.80 -13.97
CA LYS A 602 -3.57 50.29 -14.29
C LYS A 602 -3.45 51.81 -14.10
N THR A 603 -4.55 52.55 -14.17
CA THR A 603 -4.62 53.98 -13.89
C THR A 603 -4.76 54.34 -12.40
N MET A 604 -4.94 53.35 -11.53
CA MET A 604 -4.99 53.53 -10.06
C MET A 604 -3.70 53.05 -9.35
N LYS A 605 -2.57 53.03 -10.05
CA LYS A 605 -1.24 52.78 -9.48
C LYS A 605 -0.30 53.93 -9.75
#